data_AF-A0AB38B5W4-F1
#
_entry.id   AF-A0AB38B5W4-F1
#
_cell.length_a   1.000
_cell.length_b   1.000
_cell.length_c   1.000
_cell.angle_alpha   90.00
_cell.angle_beta   90.00
_cell.angle_gamma   90.00
#
_symmetry.space_group_name_H-M   'P 1'
#
loop_
_entity.id
_entity.type
_entity.pdbx_description
1 polymer ?
#
loop_
_entity_poly.entity_id
_entity_poly.type
_entity_poly.pdbx_seq_one_letter_code
_entity_poly.pdbx_strand_id
1 'polypeptide(L)' 'MADIEQARATFDRFDADGDGQVTPDEFKHAMAEMGDPYVTGPMAEAVIKAKDTDHDGTMSFDEFWQALQG' A
#
# COMPACT_ATOMS: atom_id res chain seq x y z
N MET A 1 4.63 -3.50 -19.81
CA MET A 1 3.65 -2.44 -19.50
C MET A 1 3.00 -2.91 -18.22
N ALA A 2 3.28 -2.27 -17.08
CA ALA A 2 2.41 -2.51 -15.93
C ALA A 2 1.04 -1.99 -16.34
N ASP A 3 0.01 -2.83 -16.31
CA ASP A 3 -1.34 -2.39 -16.62
C ASP A 3 -1.86 -1.61 -15.42
N ILE A 4 -2.28 -0.37 -15.65
CA ILE A 4 -2.90 0.50 -14.61
C ILE A 4 -4.02 -0.25 -13.89
N GLU A 5 -4.76 -1.08 -14.62
CA GLU A 5 -5.82 -1.93 -14.07
C GLU A 5 -5.30 -2.94 -13.04
N GLN A 6 -4.14 -3.56 -13.26
CA GLN A 6 -3.55 -4.48 -12.28
C GLN A 6 -3.04 -3.74 -11.04
N ALA A 7 -2.42 -2.58 -11.23
CA ALA A 7 -2.01 -1.74 -10.11
C ALA A 7 -3.22 -1.29 -9.30
N ARG A 8 -4.29 -0.84 -9.97
CA ARG A 8 -5.55 -0.45 -9.34
C ARG A 8 -6.19 -1.61 -8.60
N ALA A 9 -6.34 -2.77 -9.22
CA ALA A 9 -6.92 -3.96 -8.57
C ALA A 9 -6.07 -4.48 -7.39
N THR A 10 -4.76 -4.27 -7.43
CA THR A 10 -3.87 -4.58 -6.30
C THR A 10 -4.05 -3.57 -5.19
N PHE A 11 -4.08 -2.28 -5.53
CA PHE A 11 -4.29 -1.18 -4.60
C PHE A 11 -5.63 -1.29 -3.87
N ASP A 12 -6.73 -1.51 -4.61
CA ASP A 12 -8.10 -1.74 -4.09
C ASP A 12 -8.19 -2.95 -3.13
N ARG A 13 -7.20 -3.86 -3.20
CA ARG A 13 -7.10 -5.01 -2.30
C ARG A 13 -6.40 -4.68 -0.98
N PHE A 14 -5.59 -3.63 -0.97
CA PHE A 14 -4.91 -3.13 0.21
C PHE A 14 -5.70 -1.99 0.87
N ASP A 15 -6.32 -1.13 0.07
CA ASP A 15 -7.22 -0.04 0.45
C ASP A 15 -8.57 -0.65 0.89
N ALA A 16 -8.76 -0.78 2.21
CA ALA A 16 -9.90 -1.51 2.76
C ALA A 16 -11.12 -0.60 2.91
N ASP A 17 -10.91 0.71 3.10
CA ASP A 17 -11.97 1.70 3.22
C ASP A 17 -12.33 2.37 1.88
N GLY A 18 -11.48 2.22 0.86
CA GLY A 18 -11.69 2.71 -0.49
C GLY A 18 -11.47 4.22 -0.61
N ASP A 19 -10.66 4.81 0.28
CA ASP A 19 -10.40 6.25 0.29
C ASP A 19 -9.38 6.69 -0.79
N GLY A 20 -8.73 5.73 -1.46
CA GLY A 20 -7.72 5.96 -2.48
C GLY A 20 -6.30 6.10 -1.93
N GLN A 21 -6.10 5.79 -0.65
CA GLN A 21 -4.86 5.81 0.09
C GLN A 21 -4.75 4.48 0.85
N VAL A 22 -3.53 3.99 1.07
CA VAL A 22 -3.30 2.80 1.88
C VAL A 22 -2.58 3.22 3.14
N THR A 23 -3.26 3.12 4.28
CA THR A 23 -2.63 3.37 5.56
C THR A 23 -1.76 2.18 6.00
N PRO A 24 -0.76 2.39 6.87
CA PRO A 24 0.05 1.28 7.41
C PRO A 24 -0.80 0.26 8.19
N ASP A 25 -1.91 0.68 8.79
CA ASP A 25 -2.86 -0.22 9.44
C ASP A 25 -3.60 -1.10 8.42
N GLU A 26 -4.06 -0.53 7.30
CA GLU A 26 -4.70 -1.29 6.23
C GLU A 26 -3.74 -2.22 5.52
N PHE A 27 -2.52 -1.77 5.23
CA PHE A 27 -1.48 -2.61 4.65
C PHE A 27 -1.18 -3.82 5.54
N LYS A 28 -1.09 -3.61 6.85
CA LYS A 28 -0.93 -4.67 7.84
C LYS A 28 -2.15 -5.60 7.86
N HIS A 29 -3.36 -5.06 7.80
CA HIS A 29 -4.59 -5.85 7.80
C HIS A 29 -4.68 -6.74 6.56
N ALA A 30 -4.44 -6.16 5.38
CA ALA A 30 -4.41 -6.85 4.10
C ALA A 30 -3.31 -7.93 4.04
N MET A 31 -2.12 -7.67 4.59
CA MET A 31 -1.05 -8.67 4.72
C MET A 31 -1.44 -9.82 5.64
N ALA A 32 -2.10 -9.54 6.76
CA ALA A 32 -2.63 -10.56 7.65
C ALA A 32 -3.71 -11.41 6.95
N GLU A 33 -4.58 -10.79 6.14
CA GLU A 33 -5.60 -11.49 5.35
C GLU A 33 -5.01 -12.31 4.18
N MET A 34 -3.90 -11.85 3.58
CA MET A 34 -3.16 -12.60 2.56
C MET A 34 -2.36 -13.79 3.12
N GLY A 35 -2.34 -13.97 4.44
CA GLY A 35 -1.72 -15.12 5.10
C GLY A 35 -0.27 -14.88 5.55
N ASP A 36 0.18 -13.63 5.56
CA ASP A 36 1.49 -13.24 6.08
C ASP A 36 1.35 -12.39 7.37
N PRO A 37 1.06 -13.03 8.52
CA PRO A 37 0.84 -12.35 9.80
C PRO A 37 2.14 -11.76 10.40
N TYR A 38 3.28 -11.91 9.71
CA TYR A 38 4.58 -11.42 10.15
C TYR A 38 4.79 -9.93 9.83
N VAL A 39 3.91 -9.32 9.04
CA VAL A 39 3.91 -7.88 8.83
C VAL A 39 3.43 -7.19 10.11
N THR A 40 4.40 -6.69 10.87
CA THR A 40 4.14 -5.90 12.09
C THR A 40 3.88 -4.44 11.73
N GLY A 41 3.16 -3.71 12.57
CA GLY A 41 2.92 -2.26 12.41
C GLY A 41 4.19 -1.46 12.02
N PRO A 42 5.32 -1.60 12.74
CA PRO A 42 6.55 -0.88 12.36
C PRO A 42 7.15 -1.32 11.02
N MET A 43 6.90 -2.56 10.56
CA MET A 43 7.34 -3.01 9.24
C MET A 43 6.47 -2.39 8.15
N ALA A 44 5.15 -2.37 8.34
CA ALA A 44 4.21 -1.71 7.43
C ALA A 44 4.51 -0.21 7.34
N GLU A 45 4.69 0.47 8.48
CA GLU A 45 5.11 1.87 8.54
C GLU A 45 6.45 2.10 7.83
N ALA A 46 7.45 1.23 8.00
CA ALA A 46 8.73 1.39 7.32
C ALA A 46 8.62 1.23 5.80
N VAL A 47 7.75 0.32 5.32
CA VAL A 47 7.50 0.12 3.89
C VAL A 47 6.75 1.30 3.30
N ILE A 48 5.68 1.75 3.97
CA ILE A 48 4.91 2.93 3.57
C ILE A 48 5.85 4.13 3.54
N LYS A 49 6.54 4.43 4.64
CA LYS A 49 7.45 5.57 4.77
C LYS A 49 8.62 5.58 3.78
N ALA A 50 9.05 4.43 3.30
CA ALA A 50 10.11 4.34 2.29
C ALA A 50 9.64 4.70 0.87
N LYS A 51 8.32 4.71 0.66
CA LYS A 51 7.65 4.90 -0.63
C LYS A 51 6.83 6.20 -0.64
N ASP A 52 6.34 6.58 0.53
CA ASP A 52 5.72 7.85 0.89
C ASP A 52 6.70 9.00 0.63
N THR A 53 6.42 9.74 -0.43
CA THR A 53 7.23 10.83 -0.95
C THR A 53 6.72 12.18 -0.47
N ASP A 54 5.43 12.28 -0.18
CA ASP A 54 4.82 13.49 0.36
C ASP A 54 4.84 13.57 1.90
N HIS A 55 5.24 12.47 2.54
CA HIS A 55 5.34 12.28 3.98
C HIS A 55 4.01 12.42 4.71
N ASP A 56 2.90 12.04 4.08
CA ASP A 56 1.58 12.04 4.69
C ASP A 56 1.32 10.84 5.63
N GLY A 57 2.22 9.85 5.61
CA GLY A 57 2.15 8.65 6.44
C GLY A 57 1.24 7.55 5.89
N THR A 58 0.76 7.72 4.67
CA THR A 58 -0.05 6.77 3.90
C THR A 58 0.59 6.54 2.53
N MET A 59 0.02 5.67 1.72
CA MET A 59 0.46 5.45 0.35
C MET A 59 -0.67 5.73 -0.61
N SER A 60 -0.58 6.84 -1.32
CA SER A 60 -1.55 7.20 -2.35
C SER A 60 -1.42 6.33 -3.59
N PHE A 61 -2.50 6.22 -4.39
CA PHE A 61 -2.45 5.48 -5.67
C PHE A 61 -1.33 5.97 -6.61
N ASP A 62 -1.06 7.29 -6.64
CA ASP A 62 0.01 7.86 -7.46
C ASP A 62 1.39 7.37 -7.00
N GLU A 63 1.63 7.34 -5.69
CA GLU A 63 2.89 6.87 -5.11
C GLU A 63 3.08 5.36 -5.29
N PHE A 64 2.01 4.58 -5.12
CA PHE A 64 2.01 3.16 -5.42
C PHE A 64 2.31 2.88 -6.90
N TRP A 65 1.73 3.68 -7.80
CA TRP A 65 1.98 3.58 -9.23
C TRP A 65 3.42 3.94 -9.59
N GLN A 66 3.94 5.04 -9.05
CA GLN A 66 5.35 5.41 -9.22
C GLN A 66 6.28 4.34 -8.66
N ALA A 67 5.94 3.74 -7.51
CA ALA A 67 6.68 2.67 -6.90
C ALA A 67 6.71 1.35 -7.69
N LEU A 68 5.71 1.11 -8.54
CA LEU A 68 5.66 -0.03 -9.47
C LEU A 68 6.37 0.25 -10.80
N GLN A 69 6.54 1.53 -11.17
CA GLN A 69 7.21 1.96 -12.39
C GLN A 69 8.70 2.27 -12.22
N GLY A 70 9.17 2.50 -10.98
CA GLY A 70 10.59 2.65 -10.65
C GLY A 70 11.29 1.31 -10.43
#